data_AF-A0A853R808-F1
#
_entry.id   AF-A0A853R808-F1
#
_cell.length_a   1.000
_cell.length_b   1.000
_cell.length_c   1.000
_cell.angle_alpha   90.00
_cell.angle_beta   90.00
_cell.angle_gamma   90.00
#
_symmetry.space_group_name_H-M   'P 1'
#
loop_
_entity.id
_entity.type
_entity.pdbx_description
1 polymer ?
#
loop_
_entity_poly.entity_id
_entity_poly.type
_entity_poly.pdbx_seq_one_letter_code
_entity_poly.pdbx_strand_id
1 'polypeptide(L)'
;MAIMIITISLPSLIHRLGGENAKKAKMLAREYQCDLKRIRRSRNWQISGEITQLELLANRLRELDSLAMQFLITRLKDKLAEYQEQLEPKSAKLVRLVKQNPSITLAELMHITHCTIAEARTARFNADSF
;
A
#
# COMPACT_ATOMS: atom_id res chain seq x y z
N MET A 1 13.48 -17.39 -3.02
CA MET A 1 12.49 -16.37 -2.60
C MET A 1 11.50 -16.19 -3.73
N ALA A 2 10.20 -16.36 -3.48
CA ALA A 2 9.19 -16.06 -4.49
C ALA A 2 9.05 -14.53 -4.58
N ILE A 3 9.31 -13.97 -5.76
CA ILE A 3 9.06 -12.56 -6.04
C ILE A 3 7.56 -12.38 -6.19
N MET A 4 6.96 -11.55 -5.33
CA MET A 4 5.54 -11.30 -5.31
C MET A 4 5.24 -9.97 -6.01
N ILE A 5 4.73 -10.07 -7.23
CA ILE A 5 4.33 -8.92 -8.03
C ILE A 5 2.86 -8.62 -7.79
N ILE A 6 2.56 -7.39 -7.39
CA ILE A 6 1.19 -6.90 -7.29
C ILE A 6 0.85 -6.04 -8.51
N THR A 7 -0.43 -5.99 -8.86
CA THR A 7 -0.93 -5.15 -9.96
C THR A 7 -1.99 -4.19 -9.45
N ILE A 8 -1.77 -2.90 -9.66
CA ILE A 8 -2.66 -1.81 -9.24
C ILE A 8 -3.37 -1.23 -10.46
N SER A 9 -4.70 -1.22 -10.44
CA SER A 9 -5.52 -0.63 -11.50
C SER A 9 -5.61 0.89 -11.39
N LEU A 10 -5.36 1.55 -12.52
CA LEU A 10 -5.30 2.99 -12.71
C LEU A 10 -6.34 3.41 -13.77
N PRO A 11 -7.65 3.34 -13.45
CA PRO A 11 -8.69 3.78 -14.36
C PRO A 11 -8.56 5.27 -14.63
N SER A 12 -8.77 5.69 -15.88
CA SER A 12 -8.74 7.10 -16.29
C SER A 12 -7.41 7.81 -16.07
N LEU A 13 -6.28 7.08 -16.03
CA LEU A 13 -4.95 7.64 -15.80
C LEU A 13 -4.65 8.85 -16.71
N ILE A 14 -4.85 8.71 -18.02
CA ILE A 14 -4.57 9.77 -19.00
C ILE A 14 -5.43 11.00 -18.77
N HIS A 15 -6.69 10.83 -18.36
CA HIS A 15 -7.58 11.95 -18.06
C HIS A 15 -7.14 12.71 -16.80
N ARG A 16 -6.52 12.04 -15.84
CA ARG A 16 -6.12 12.64 -14.56
C ARG A 16 -4.69 13.19 -14.56
N LEU A 17 -3.76 12.55 -15.28
CA LEU A 17 -2.35 12.98 -15.35
C LEU A 17 -2.05 13.80 -16.61
N GLY A 18 -2.79 13.59 -17.70
CA GLY A 18 -2.39 14.03 -19.03
C GLY A 18 -1.38 13.08 -19.69
N GLY A 19 -1.30 13.13 -21.02
CA GLY A 19 -0.47 12.22 -21.82
C GLY A 19 1.03 12.33 -21.53
N GLU A 20 1.54 13.55 -21.38
CA GLU A 20 2.97 13.78 -21.14
C GLU A 20 3.40 13.29 -19.75
N ASN A 21 2.63 13.58 -18.71
CA ASN A 21 2.94 13.07 -17.38
C ASN A 21 2.80 11.55 -17.29
N ALA A 22 1.85 10.95 -18.00
CA ALA A 22 1.75 9.49 -18.10
C ALA A 22 2.97 8.86 -18.80
N LYS A 23 3.52 9.51 -19.84
CA LYS A 23 4.78 9.07 -20.47
C LYS A 23 5.95 9.17 -19.49
N LYS A 24 6.10 10.30 -18.79
CA LYS A 24 7.12 10.49 -17.75
C LYS A 24 7.02 9.43 -16.65
N ALA A 25 5.83 9.24 -16.10
CA ALA A 25 5.58 8.21 -15.09
C ALA A 25 5.90 6.81 -15.59
N LYS A 26 5.66 6.52 -16.88
CA LYS A 26 6.00 5.22 -17.48
C LYS A 26 7.51 5.00 -17.61
N MET A 27 8.26 6.04 -17.97
CA MET A 27 9.73 5.96 -18.00
C MET A 27 10.27 5.71 -16.60
N LEU A 28 9.78 6.49 -15.62
CA LEU A 28 10.19 6.33 -14.23
C LEU A 28 9.83 4.95 -13.68
N ALA A 29 8.63 4.43 -13.97
CA ALA A 29 8.24 3.08 -13.54
C ALA A 29 9.27 2.03 -13.99
N ARG A 30 9.79 2.13 -15.22
CA ARG A 30 10.82 1.19 -15.73
C ARG A 30 12.13 1.28 -14.97
N GLU A 31 12.55 2.48 -14.53
CA GLU A 31 13.75 2.66 -13.71
C GLU A 31 13.65 1.93 -12.36
N TYR A 32 12.44 1.85 -11.81
CA TYR A 32 12.14 1.12 -10.57
C TYR A 32 11.63 -0.31 -10.82
N GLN A 33 11.91 -0.90 -11.98
CA GLN A 33 11.49 -2.27 -12.34
C GLN A 33 9.96 -2.52 -12.28
N CYS A 34 9.17 -1.44 -12.36
CA CYS A 34 7.72 -1.47 -12.46
C CYS A 34 7.25 -1.35 -13.93
N ASP A 35 6.14 -2.01 -14.27
CA ASP A 35 5.53 -1.96 -15.59
C ASP A 35 4.22 -1.16 -15.56
N LEU A 36 4.26 0.07 -16.05
CA LEU A 36 3.08 0.92 -16.27
C LEU A 36 2.59 0.78 -17.72
N LYS A 37 1.44 0.12 -17.90
CA LYS A 37 0.87 -0.14 -19.22
C LYS A 37 -0.64 0.03 -19.27
N ARG A 38 -1.13 0.25 -20.49
CA ARG A 38 -2.56 0.23 -20.80
C ARG A 38 -3.03 -1.21 -20.98
N ILE A 39 -4.20 -1.53 -20.45
CA ILE A 39 -4.85 -2.83 -20.64
C ILE A 39 -5.50 -2.83 -22.04
N ARG A 40 -4.78 -3.37 -23.03
CA ARG A 40 -5.23 -3.56 -24.42
C ARG A 40 -5.83 -2.27 -25.04
N ARG A 41 -7.07 -2.35 -25.54
CA ARG A 41 -7.83 -1.24 -26.18
C ARG A 41 -8.66 -0.42 -25.19
N SER A 42 -8.65 -0.78 -23.91
CA SER A 42 -9.40 -0.05 -22.88
C SER A 42 -8.71 1.26 -22.51
N ARG A 43 -9.44 2.18 -21.87
CA ARG A 43 -8.86 3.36 -21.22
C ARG A 43 -8.25 3.05 -19.84
N ASN A 44 -8.25 1.78 -19.44
CA ASN A 44 -7.72 1.36 -18.16
C ASN A 44 -6.21 1.16 -18.26
N TRP A 45 -5.50 1.75 -17.32
CA TRP A 45 -4.09 1.52 -17.11
C TRP A 45 -3.89 0.66 -15.88
N GLN A 46 -2.73 0.03 -15.80
CA GLN A 46 -2.29 -0.67 -14.60
C GLN A 46 -0.80 -0.46 -14.41
N ILE A 47 -0.37 -0.53 -13.17
CA ILE A 47 1.03 -0.62 -12.81
C ILE A 47 1.28 -1.91 -12.04
N SER A 48 2.33 -2.63 -12.39
CA SER A 48 2.72 -3.85 -11.69
C SER A 48 4.19 -3.80 -11.28
N GLY A 49 4.51 -4.30 -10.10
CA GLY A 49 5.86 -4.34 -9.54
C GLY A 49 5.86 -5.00 -8.16
N GLU A 50 7.04 -5.13 -7.58
CA GLU A 50 7.17 -5.51 -6.17
C GLU A 50 6.74 -4.36 -5.25
N ILE A 51 6.33 -4.68 -4.02
CA ILE A 51 5.91 -3.70 -3.01
C ILE A 51 6.98 -2.62 -2.83
N THR A 52 8.22 -3.03 -2.54
CA THR A 52 9.35 -2.13 -2.30
C THR A 52 9.63 -1.22 -3.51
N GLN A 53 9.54 -1.77 -4.73
CA GLN A 53 9.72 -1.02 -5.97
C GLN A 53 8.62 0.03 -6.17
N LEU A 54 7.37 -0.33 -5.89
CA LEU A 54 6.22 0.56 -5.99
C LEU A 54 6.27 1.68 -4.93
N GLU A 55 6.76 1.39 -3.73
CA GLU A 55 7.00 2.40 -2.68
C GLU A 55 8.07 3.40 -3.08
N LEU A 56 9.21 2.91 -3.58
CA LEU A 56 10.30 3.75 -4.09
C LEU A 56 9.81 4.63 -5.25
N LEU A 57 9.07 4.05 -6.19
CA LEU A 57 8.45 4.81 -7.28
C LEU A 57 7.49 5.89 -6.78
N ALA A 58 6.62 5.58 -5.81
CA ALA A 58 5.67 6.55 -5.25
C ALA A 58 6.37 7.71 -4.52
N ASN A 59 7.53 7.47 -3.91
CA ASN A 59 8.36 8.51 -3.32
C ASN A 59 9.04 9.35 -4.40
N ARG A 60 9.62 8.72 -5.42
CA ARG A 60 10.27 9.44 -6.51
C ARG A 60 9.31 10.31 -7.33
N LEU A 61 8.10 9.83 -7.59
CA LEU A 61 7.04 10.61 -8.23
C LEU A 61 6.68 11.86 -7.43
N ARG A 62 6.70 11.77 -6.09
CA ARG A 62 6.43 12.90 -5.18
C ARG A 62 7.53 13.94 -5.23
N GLU A 63 8.78 13.50 -5.25
CA GLU A 63 9.95 14.40 -5.36
C GLU A 63 9.99 15.14 -6.69
N LEU A 64 9.61 14.47 -7.78
CA LEU A 64 9.67 15.05 -9.11
C LEU A 64 8.59 16.13 -9.31
N ASP A 65 7.34 15.77 -9.06
CA ASP A 65 6.20 16.68 -9.19
C ASP A 65 4.98 16.11 -8.46
N SER A 66 4.87 16.44 -7.17
CA SER A 66 3.78 15.92 -6.33
C SER A 66 2.39 16.34 -6.81
N LEU A 67 2.24 17.48 -7.48
CA LEU A 67 0.93 17.97 -7.91
C LEU A 67 0.52 17.30 -9.22
N ALA A 68 1.40 17.25 -10.21
CA ALA A 68 1.11 16.60 -11.49
C ALA A 68 0.95 15.07 -11.36
N MET A 69 1.64 14.45 -10.40
CA MET A 69 1.60 13.00 -10.16
C MET A 69 0.66 12.59 -9.03
N GLN A 70 -0.09 13.54 -8.44
CA GLN A 70 -0.88 13.32 -7.22
C GLN A 70 -1.79 12.10 -7.32
N PHE A 71 -2.54 11.96 -8.42
CA PHE A 71 -3.45 10.83 -8.60
C PHE A 71 -2.72 9.48 -8.56
N LEU A 72 -1.58 9.37 -9.23
CA LEU A 72 -0.82 8.11 -9.25
C LEU A 72 -0.23 7.81 -7.86
N ILE A 73 0.34 8.83 -7.21
CA ILE A 73 0.93 8.70 -5.86
C ILE A 73 -0.13 8.22 -4.86
N THR A 74 -1.30 8.87 -4.83
CA THR A 74 -2.39 8.49 -3.92
C THR A 74 -2.85 7.06 -4.19
N ARG A 75 -3.06 6.69 -5.46
CA ARG A 75 -3.51 5.34 -5.81
C ARG A 75 -2.49 4.25 -5.47
N LEU A 76 -1.19 4.53 -5.62
CA LEU A 76 -0.13 3.62 -5.19
C LEU A 76 -0.17 3.43 -3.68
N LYS A 77 -0.17 4.53 -2.91
CA LYS A 77 -0.19 4.49 -1.45
C LYS A 77 -1.41 3.75 -0.89
N ASP A 78 -2.60 4.07 -1.38
CA ASP A 78 -3.84 3.45 -0.91
C ASP A 78 -3.79 1.93 -1.12
N LYS A 79 -3.35 1.48 -2.30
CA LYS A 79 -3.28 0.05 -2.61
C LYS A 79 -2.14 -0.67 -1.91
N LEU A 80 -1.01 -0.02 -1.68
CA LEU A 80 0.08 -0.59 -0.89
C LEU A 80 -0.35 -0.75 0.57
N ALA A 81 -1.06 0.24 1.14
CA ALA A 81 -1.60 0.15 2.49
C ALA A 81 -2.65 -0.96 2.64
N GLU A 82 -3.59 -1.06 1.69
CA GLU A 82 -4.58 -2.15 1.66
C GLU A 82 -3.91 -3.53 1.56
N TYR A 83 -2.87 -3.64 0.73
CA TYR A 83 -2.13 -4.89 0.57
C TYR A 83 -1.35 -5.27 1.84
N GLN A 84 -0.72 -4.28 2.48
CA GLN A 84 -0.04 -4.49 3.75
C GLN A 84 -1.02 -4.95 4.84
N GLU A 85 -2.22 -4.38 4.88
CA GLU A 85 -3.26 -4.80 5.83
C GLU A 85 -3.78 -6.22 5.56
N GLN A 86 -3.83 -6.65 4.29
CA GLN A 86 -4.23 -8.02 3.92
C GLN A 86 -3.17 -9.07 4.26
N LEU A 87 -1.89 -8.72 4.16
CA LEU A 87 -0.79 -9.62 4.46
C LEU A 87 -0.40 -9.65 5.95
N GLU A 88 -0.79 -8.63 6.72
CA GLU A 88 -0.48 -8.55 8.14
C GLU A 88 -1.13 -9.73 8.88
N PRO A 89 -0.35 -10.63 9.50
CA PRO A 89 -0.91 -11.69 10.32
C PRO A 89 -1.76 -11.08 11.43
N LYS A 90 -2.90 -11.72 11.76
CA LYS A 90 -3.82 -11.24 12.81
C LYS A 90 -3.08 -10.90 14.10
N SER A 91 -2.10 -11.70 14.50
CA SER A 91 -1.26 -11.45 15.68
C SER A 91 -0.46 -10.15 15.59
N ALA A 92 0.17 -9.87 14.44
CA ALA A 92 0.92 -8.64 14.21
C ALA A 92 -0.02 -7.41 14.22
N LYS A 93 -1.20 -7.54 13.60
CA LYS A 93 -2.23 -6.49 13.61
C LYS A 93 -2.66 -6.13 15.04
N LEU A 94 -2.88 -7.13 15.89
CA LEU A 94 -3.25 -6.90 17.28
C LEU A 94 -2.15 -6.18 18.06
N VAL A 95 -0.89 -6.59 17.89
CA VAL A 95 0.26 -5.90 18.53
C VAL A 95 0.36 -4.46 18.06
N ARG A 96 0.21 -4.20 16.75
CA ARG A 96 0.22 -2.85 16.17
C ARG A 96 -0.87 -1.97 16.77
N LEU A 97 -2.09 -2.48 16.91
CA LEU A 97 -3.21 -1.74 17.51
C LEU A 97 -2.94 -1.37 18.97
N VAL A 98 -2.37 -2.29 19.75
CA VAL A 98 -1.97 -2.00 21.15
C VAL A 98 -0.86 -0.95 21.20
N LYS A 99 0.15 -1.03 20.32
CA LYS A 99 1.22 -0.01 20.26
C LYS A 99 0.71 1.38 19.84
N GLN A 100 -0.26 1.44 18.93
CA GLN A 100 -0.87 2.69 18.47
C GLN A 100 -1.80 3.33 19.50
N ASN A 101 -2.46 2.53 20.33
CA ASN A 101 -3.30 3.00 21.42
C ASN A 101 -3.01 2.19 22.71
N PRO A 102 -1.97 2.55 23.47
CA PRO A 102 -1.58 1.81 24.67
C PRO A 102 -2.66 1.77 25.77
N SER A 103 -3.58 2.73 25.75
CA SER A 103 -4.73 2.77 26.65
C SER A 103 -5.88 1.82 26.29
N ILE A 104 -5.83 1.16 25.13
CA ILE A 104 -6.90 0.25 24.72
C ILE A 104 -7.09 -0.89 25.72
N THR A 105 -8.33 -1.09 26.17
CA THR A 105 -8.67 -2.21 27.05
C THR A 105 -8.74 -3.51 26.25
N LEU A 106 -8.60 -4.66 26.93
CA LEU A 106 -8.79 -5.97 26.28
C LEU A 106 -10.19 -6.11 25.68
N ALA A 107 -11.21 -5.58 26.36
CA ALA A 107 -12.59 -5.63 25.89
C ALA A 107 -12.81 -4.80 24.61
N GLU A 108 -12.27 -3.58 24.56
CA GLU A 108 -12.32 -2.75 23.35
C GLU A 108 -11.56 -3.40 22.18
N LEU A 109 -10.35 -3.91 22.44
CA LEU A 109 -9.56 -4.60 21.41
C LEU A 109 -10.31 -5.81 20.83
N MET A 110 -10.90 -6.64 21.69
CA MET A 110 -11.71 -7.77 21.27
C MET A 110 -12.96 -7.33 20.49
N HIS A 111 -13.59 -6.21 20.89
CA HIS A 111 -14.76 -5.69 20.21
C HIS A 111 -14.45 -5.23 18.78
N ILE A 112 -13.33 -4.51 18.58
CA ILE A 112 -12.95 -3.98 17.27
C ILE A 112 -12.35 -5.03 16.32
N THR A 113 -11.71 -6.08 16.84
CA THR A 113 -11.01 -7.07 16.01
C THR A 113 -11.64 -8.47 16.00
N HIS A 114 -12.64 -8.71 16.86
CA HIS A 114 -13.20 -10.04 17.12
C HIS A 114 -12.12 -11.10 17.43
N CYS A 115 -11.07 -10.70 18.14
CA CYS A 115 -10.06 -11.64 18.61
C CYS A 115 -10.53 -12.33 19.90
N THR A 116 -9.96 -13.50 20.17
CA THR A 116 -10.17 -14.20 21.44
C THR A 116 -9.43 -13.48 22.56
N ILE A 117 -9.86 -13.71 23.80
CA ILE A 117 -9.18 -13.16 24.98
C ILE A 117 -7.71 -13.62 25.08
N ALA A 118 -7.41 -14.83 24.62
CA ALA A 118 -6.05 -15.35 24.59
C ALA A 118 -5.18 -14.57 23.60
N GLU A 119 -5.67 -14.34 22.37
CA GLU A 119 -4.98 -13.53 21.36
C GLU A 119 -4.75 -12.08 21.85
N ALA A 120 -5.75 -11.46 22.48
CA ALA A 120 -5.67 -10.10 23.00
C ALA A 120 -4.59 -9.96 24.11
N ARG A 121 -4.52 -10.94 25.02
CA ARG A 121 -3.49 -10.99 26.08
C ARG A 121 -2.09 -11.15 25.50
N THR A 122 -1.92 -12.08 24.55
CA THR A 122 -0.64 -12.29 23.86
C THR A 122 -0.20 -11.02 23.13
N ALA A 123 -1.13 -10.31 22.48
CA ALA A 123 -0.82 -9.07 21.80
C ALA A 123 -0.32 -7.97 22.75
N ARG A 124 -0.95 -7.80 23.93
CA ARG A 124 -0.46 -6.86 24.95
C ARG A 124 0.93 -7.24 25.46
N PHE A 125 1.11 -8.51 25.83
CA PHE A 125 2.41 -9.01 26.28
C PHE A 125 3.53 -8.77 25.26
N ASN A 126 3.27 -9.04 23.98
CA ASN A 126 4.23 -8.82 22.90
C ASN A 126 4.43 -7.33 22.57
N ALA A 127 3.45 -6.47 22.86
CA ALA A 127 3.58 -5.03 22.66
C ALA A 127 4.49 -4.39 23.73
N ASP A 128 4.46 -4.91 24.95
CA ASP A 128 5.27 -4.48 26.10
C ASP A 128 6.70 -5.06 26.10
N SER A 129 6.95 -6.09 25.28
CA SER A 129 8.28 -6.70 25.11
C SER A 129 9.13 -5.85 24.14
N PHE A 130 10.25 -5.31 24.63
CA PHE A 130 11.16 -4.40 23.93
C PHE A 130 12.01 -5.09 22.86
#